data_AF-A0A1B6VIM9-F1
#
_entry.id   AF-A0A1B6VIM9-F1
#
_cell.length_a   1.000
_cell.length_b   1.000
_cell.length_c   1.000
_cell.angle_alpha   90.00
_cell.angle_beta   90.00
_cell.angle_gamma   90.00
#
_symmetry.space_group_name_H-M   'P 1'
#
loop_
_entity.id
_entity.type
_entity.pdbx_description
1 polymer ?
#
loop_
_entity_poly.entity_id
_entity_poly.type
_entity_poly.pdbx_seq_one_letter_code
_entity_poly.pdbx_strand_id
1 'polypeptide(L)' 'MSGQILDATLVAAPKQRNTNAEKADLREGLIPQDWQDKPSKLSHKDRHARWTLSKASGRRNHAVQRSRYPVL' A
#
# COMPACT_ATOMS: atom_id res chain seq x y z
N MET A 1 -25.91 24.98 -4.45
CA MET A 1 -26.07 24.75 -3.00
C MET A 1 -24.84 24.04 -2.49
N SER A 2 -24.07 24.65 -1.60
CA SER A 2 -22.90 24.03 -0.94
C SER A 2 -23.33 23.41 0.38
N GLY A 3 -23.05 22.13 0.59
CA GLY A 3 -23.31 21.46 1.86
C GLY A 3 -22.33 21.94 2.94
N GLN A 4 -22.83 22.22 4.15
CA GLN A 4 -22.04 22.63 5.30
C GLN A 4 -22.10 21.53 6.36
N ILE A 5 -20.95 21.15 6.90
CA ILE A 5 -20.84 20.17 8.00
C ILE A 5 -20.86 20.96 9.31
N LEU A 6 -21.87 20.73 10.14
CA LEU A 6 -22.10 21.50 11.36
C LEU A 6 -21.40 20.87 12.57
N ASP A 7 -21.31 19.55 12.64
CA ASP A 7 -20.72 18.83 13.77
C ASP A 7 -20.14 17.49 13.28
N ALA A 8 -18.82 17.32 13.40
CA ALA A 8 -18.13 16.11 12.94
C ALA A 8 -16.95 15.75 13.84
N THR A 9 -16.89 14.48 14.22
CA THR A 9 -15.80 13.92 15.02
C THR A 9 -14.93 13.03 14.14
N LEU A 10 -13.62 13.26 14.16
CA LEU A 10 -12.67 12.41 13.45
C LEU A 10 -12.44 11.12 14.25
N VAL A 11 -12.75 9.97 13.64
CA VAL A 11 -12.46 8.66 14.24
C VAL A 11 -11.23 8.07 13.57
N ALA A 12 -10.30 7.55 14.37
CA ALA A 12 -9.12 6.87 13.85
C ALA A 12 -9.53 5.57 13.14
N ALA A 13 -9.25 5.48 11.84
CA ALA A 13 -9.45 4.25 11.11
C ALA A 13 -8.41 3.19 11.55
N PRO A 14 -8.79 1.90 11.59
CA PRO A 14 -7.85 0.81 11.86
C PRO A 14 -6.69 0.82 10.87
N LYS A 15 -5.46 0.87 11.38
CA LYS A 15 -4.24 0.82 10.56
C LYS A 15 -4.01 -0.60 10.06
N GLN A 16 -4.29 -0.84 8.78
CA GLN A 16 -4.08 -2.16 8.19
C GLN A 16 -2.58 -2.48 8.02
N ARG A 17 -2.03 -3.33 8.89
CA ARG A 17 -0.66 -3.86 8.76
C ARG A 17 -0.67 -5.24 8.11
N ASN A 18 0.35 -5.52 7.30
CA ASN A 18 0.62 -6.88 6.81
C ASN A 18 1.36 -7.68 7.90
N THR A 19 1.03 -8.95 8.06
CA THR A 19 1.76 -9.90 8.92
C THR A 19 3.13 -10.24 8.31
N ASN A 20 3.99 -10.92 9.05
CA ASN A 20 5.31 -11.32 8.54
C ASN A 20 5.22 -12.41 7.47
N ALA A 21 4.26 -13.34 7.59
CA ALA A 21 4.00 -14.37 6.58
C ALA A 21 3.52 -13.74 5.27
N GLU A 22 2.51 -12.85 5.33
CA GLU A 22 2.03 -12.12 4.14
C GLU A 22 3.17 -11.32 3.46
N LYS A 23 4.12 -10.77 4.23
CA LYS A 23 5.30 -10.09 3.65
C LYS A 23 6.28 -11.04 2.99
N ALA A 24 6.41 -12.28 3.46
CA ALA A 24 7.27 -13.28 2.83
C ALA A 24 6.68 -13.68 1.46
N ASP A 25 5.39 -14.00 1.42
CA ASP A 25 4.68 -14.35 0.19
C ASP A 25 4.78 -13.21 -0.85
N LEU A 26 4.54 -11.96 -0.43
CA LEU A 26 4.66 -10.79 -1.31
C LEU A 26 6.09 -10.55 -1.82
N ARG A 27 7.12 -10.93 -1.06
CA ARG A 27 8.53 -10.84 -1.52
C ARG A 27 8.83 -11.89 -2.58
N GLU A 28 8.20 -13.06 -2.49
CA GLU A 28 8.28 -14.13 -3.48
C GLU A 28 7.38 -13.88 -4.70
N GLY A 29 6.55 -12.83 -4.66
CA GLY A 29 5.62 -12.48 -5.74
C GLY A 29 4.31 -13.26 -5.70
N LEU A 30 4.05 -13.97 -4.60
CA LEU A 30 2.84 -14.74 -4.37
C LEU A 30 1.76 -13.86 -3.72
N ILE A 31 0.49 -14.15 -4.02
CA ILE A 31 -0.66 -13.49 -3.42
C ILE A 31 -1.16 -14.38 -2.28
N PRO A 32 -1.17 -13.91 -1.02
CA PRO A 32 -1.71 -14.68 0.09
C PRO A 32 -3.14 -15.15 -0.17
N GLN A 33 -3.43 -16.42 0.12
CA GLN A 33 -4.76 -17.01 -0.13
C GLN A 33 -5.86 -16.23 0.62
N ASP A 34 -5.57 -15.81 1.85
CA ASP A 34 -6.45 -14.99 2.70
C ASP A 34 -6.89 -13.66 2.08
N TRP A 35 -6.20 -13.19 1.03
CA TRP A 35 -6.51 -11.96 0.32
C TRP A 35 -7.40 -12.22 -0.90
N GLN A 36 -7.34 -13.40 -1.50
CA GLN A 36 -8.17 -13.79 -2.63
C GLN A 36 -9.65 -13.83 -2.23
N ASP A 37 -9.93 -14.30 -1.01
CA ASP A 37 -11.29 -14.38 -0.45
C ASP A 37 -11.84 -13.00 -0.02
N LYS A 38 -11.02 -11.93 -0.09
CA LYS A 38 -11.36 -10.58 0.38
C LYS A 38 -11.03 -9.54 -0.70
N PRO A 39 -11.90 -9.35 -1.72
CA PRO A 39 -11.63 -8.43 -2.84
C PRO A 39 -11.44 -6.97 -2.39
N SER A 40 -12.12 -6.56 -1.32
CA SER A 40 -11.89 -5.25 -0.69
C SER A 40 -10.48 -5.14 -0.11
N LYS A 41 -9.96 -6.15 0.57
CA LYS A 41 -8.59 -6.13 1.12
C LYS A 41 -7.55 -6.08 -0.01
N LEU A 42 -7.81 -6.78 -1.11
CA LEU A 42 -6.90 -6.88 -2.25
C LEU A 42 -6.75 -5.56 -3.02
N SER A 43 -7.84 -4.81 -3.23
CA SER A 43 -7.80 -3.49 -3.88
C SER A 43 -7.08 -2.42 -3.04
N HIS A 44 -7.15 -2.50 -1.71
CA HIS A 44 -6.47 -1.56 -0.81
C HIS A 44 -4.97 -1.82 -0.63
N LYS A 45 -4.42 -2.94 -1.12
CA LYS A 45 -3.03 -3.36 -0.90
C LYS A 45 -2.19 -3.20 -2.17
N ASP A 46 -1.06 -2.49 -2.06
CA ASP A 46 -0.06 -2.43 -3.13
C ASP A 46 0.82 -3.69 -3.09
N ARG A 47 0.62 -4.58 -4.08
CA ARG A 47 1.35 -5.85 -4.23
C ARG A 47 2.70 -5.68 -4.91
N HIS A 48 2.92 -4.58 -5.62
CA HIS A 48 4.09 -4.38 -6.47
C HIS A 48 5.02 -3.26 -5.97
N ALA A 49 4.77 -2.75 -4.75
CA ALA A 49 5.64 -1.77 -4.11
C ALA A 49 7.06 -2.33 -3.92
N ARG A 50 7.99 -1.86 -4.75
CA ARG A 50 9.42 -2.13 -4.61
C ARG A 50 10.08 -0.92 -3.95
N TRP A 51 10.70 -1.15 -2.79
CA TRP A 51 11.54 -0.13 -2.15
C TRP A 51 12.89 -0.12 -2.85
N THR A 52 13.33 1.04 -3.32
CA THR A 52 14.70 1.23 -3.77
C THR A 52 15.35 2.33 -2.95
N LEU A 53 16.64 2.12 -2.66
CA LEU A 53 17.45 3.14 -2.03
C LEU A 53 17.77 4.20 -3.09
N SER A 54 17.14 5.37 -2.98
CA SER A 54 17.55 6.51 -3.81
C SER A 54 18.93 6.98 -3.36
N LYS A 55 19.93 6.89 -4.25
CA LYS A 55 21.28 7.47 -4.04
C LYS A 55 21.30 8.97 -4.36
N ALA A 56 20.25 9.72 -4.01
CA ALA A 56 20.28 11.17 -4.12
C ALA A 56 21.26 11.72 -3.07
N SER A 57 22.28 12.45 -3.53
CA SER A 57 23.29 13.09 -2.68
C SER A 57 22.60 14.00 -1.66
N GLY A 58 22.65 13.61 -0.39
CA GLY A 58 22.28 14.45 0.75
C GLY A 58 21.22 13.90 1.69
N ARG A 59 20.30 13.01 1.26
CA ARG A 59 19.31 12.40 2.18
C ARG A 59 18.98 10.97 1.78
N ARG A 60 19.27 10.01 2.66
CA ARG A 60 18.86 8.60 2.55
C ARG A 60 17.34 8.48 2.74
N ASN A 61 16.58 8.77 1.69
CA ASN A 61 15.14 8.58 1.70
C ASN A 61 14.81 7.22 1.06
N HIS A 62 13.99 6.40 1.72
CA HIS A 62 13.39 5.23 1.10
C HIS A 62 12.44 5.72 -0.01
N ALA A 63 12.83 5.57 -1.27
CA ALA A 63 12.00 5.88 -2.40
C ALA A 63 11.27 4.61 -2.84
N VAL A 64 9.96 4.72 -3.09
CA VAL A 64 9.23 3.63 -3.76
C VAL A 64 9.48 3.79 -5.25
N GLN A 65 10.28 2.90 -5.84
CA GLN A 65 10.43 2.85 -7.29
C GLN A 65 9.25 2.06 -7.84
N ARG A 66 8.20 2.80 -8.17
CA ARG A 66 7.11 2.28 -8.97
C ARG A 66 7.69 1.94 -10.33
N SER A 67 7.57 0.67 -10.71
CA SER A 67 7.74 0.24 -12.08
C SER A 67 6.72 1.01 -12.95
N ARG A 68 7.14 2.15 -13.51
CA ARG A 68 6.46 2.76 -14.65
C ARG A 68 6.76 1.87 -15.85
N TYR A 69 5.98 0.81 -16.06
CA TYR A 69 5.90 0.22 -17.39
C TYR A 69 4.52 0.48 -17.98
N PRO A 70 4.46 0.90 -19.26
CA PRO A 70 3.23 1.15 -19.97
C PRO A 70 2.52 -0.16 -20.26
N VAL A 71 1.19 -0.11 -20.26
CA VAL A 71 0.33 -1.18 -20.75
C VAL A 71 0.59 -1.32 -22.26
N LEU A 72 1.08 -2.48 -22.70
CA LEU A 72 0.87 -2.99 -24.05
C LEU A 72 -0.16 -4.11 -23.96
#